data_AF-A0A147KM82-F1
#
_entry.id   AF-A0A147KM82-F1
#
_cell.length_a   1.000
_cell.length_b   1.000
_cell.length_c   1.000
_cell.angle_alpha   90.00
_cell.angle_beta   90.00
_cell.angle_gamma   90.00
#
_symmetry.space_group_name_H-M   'P 1'
#
loop_
_entity.id
_entity.type
_entity.pdbx_description
1 polymer ?
#
loop_
_entity_poly.entity_id
_entity_poly.type
_entity_poly.pdbx_seq_one_letter_code
_entity_poly.pdbx_strand_id
1 'polypeptide(L)'
;MVDVRHTEEARARALRSLVARGILSAEQAHAVEVELRAAEGGSAPARWTEIIGFVGGGLVFAGVVALVAASWEDLEQVVRVGLLTAVAVLAGLGGLAAAGTRLLRRGPLPDTRRRIGGTLFVLTSIAATMAVGVALEPESTTGPALLGLVLALLGYAAAPTAIGLLTCGGLSAWALWSVLEDLDLISNEMLPYGLATLALGLLWGAVALRLPNQRTGLVVAASFALFGAQAPLFDGESYAPLAYAL
;
A
#
# COMPACT_ATOMS: atom_id res chain seq x y z
N MET A 1 16.24 -18.00 -18.46
CA MET A 1 17.57 -17.37 -18.42
C MET A 1 18.06 -17.35 -19.86
N VAL A 2 17.59 -16.38 -20.65
CA VAL A 2 18.03 -16.22 -22.05
C VAL A 2 19.49 -15.81 -21.98
N ASP A 3 20.36 -16.61 -22.60
CA ASP A 3 21.80 -16.59 -22.39
C ASP A 3 22.40 -15.23 -22.80
N VAL A 4 22.95 -14.52 -21.82
CA VAL A 4 23.56 -13.19 -21.98
C VAL A 4 24.64 -13.23 -23.06
N ARG A 5 25.36 -14.36 -23.20
CA ARG A 5 26.39 -14.57 -24.22
C ARG A 5 25.83 -14.52 -25.64
N HIS A 6 24.63 -15.07 -25.87
CA HIS A 6 23.98 -15.03 -27.17
C HIS A 6 23.62 -13.59 -27.59
N THR A 7 23.28 -12.73 -26.62
CA THR A 7 22.90 -11.33 -26.88
C THR A 7 24.11 -10.48 -27.23
N GLU A 8 25.24 -10.67 -26.53
CA GLU A 8 26.50 -9.98 -26.83
C GLU A 8 27.04 -10.35 -28.21
N GLU A 9 27.02 -11.63 -28.56
CA GLU A 9 27.46 -12.11 -29.87
C GLU A 9 26.56 -11.65 -31.02
N ALA A 10 25.25 -11.60 -30.80
CA ALA A 10 24.29 -11.07 -31.77
C ALA A 10 24.52 -9.57 -32.00
N ARG A 11 24.77 -8.81 -30.93
CA ARG A 11 25.06 -7.38 -31.01
C ARG A 11 26.39 -7.08 -31.70
N ALA A 12 27.45 -7.80 -31.34
CA ALA A 12 28.75 -7.64 -31.98
C ALA A 12 28.68 -7.93 -33.49
N ARG A 13 27.85 -8.92 -33.89
CA ARG A 13 27.56 -9.19 -35.31
C ARG A 13 26.78 -8.06 -35.98
N ALA A 14 25.78 -7.50 -35.31
CA ALA A 14 24.98 -6.38 -35.85
C ALA A 14 25.83 -5.12 -36.07
N LEU A 15 26.68 -4.75 -35.11
CA LEU A 15 27.61 -3.61 -35.24
C LEU A 15 28.62 -3.83 -36.37
N ARG A 16 29.21 -5.02 -36.48
CA ARG A 16 30.10 -5.38 -37.59
C ARG A 16 29.41 -5.29 -38.95
N SER A 17 28.14 -5.71 -39.04
CA SER A 17 27.34 -5.59 -40.27
C SER A 17 27.05 -4.13 -40.65
N LEU A 18 26.84 -3.25 -39.67
CA LEU A 18 26.63 -1.82 -39.92
C LEU A 18 27.91 -1.13 -40.42
N VAL A 19 29.07 -1.52 -39.89
CA VAL A 19 30.37 -1.06 -40.39
C VAL A 19 30.65 -1.59 -41.80
N ALA A 20 30.40 -2.88 -42.05
CA ALA A 20 30.60 -3.49 -43.37
C ALA A 20 29.70 -2.86 -44.45
N ARG A 21 28.52 -2.37 -44.08
CA ARG A 21 27.61 -1.63 -44.98
C ARG A 21 27.95 -0.14 -45.14
N GLY A 22 29.02 0.34 -44.49
CA GLY A 22 29.43 1.74 -44.53
C GLY A 22 28.47 2.71 -43.83
N ILE A 23 27.53 2.20 -43.02
CA ILE A 23 26.56 3.03 -42.27
C ILE A 23 27.23 3.66 -41.04
N LEU A 24 28.20 2.95 -40.44
CA LEU A 24 29.01 3.44 -39.33
C LEU A 24 30.50 3.30 -39.67
N SER A 25 31.32 4.23 -39.20
CA SER A 25 32.77 4.01 -39.14
C SER A 25 33.12 3.02 -38.01
N ALA A 26 34.30 2.41 -38.08
CA ALA A 26 34.78 1.53 -37.01
C ALA A 26 34.88 2.24 -35.65
N GLU A 27 35.24 3.53 -35.67
CA GLU A 27 35.33 4.38 -34.48
C GLU A 27 33.94 4.69 -33.89
N GLN A 28 32.94 4.96 -34.74
CA GLN A 28 31.55 5.17 -34.31
C GLN A 28 30.93 3.89 -33.74
N ALA A 29 31.21 2.73 -34.34
CA ALA A 29 30.74 1.46 -33.83
C ALA A 29 31.34 1.14 -32.44
N HIS A 30 32.61 1.48 -32.22
CA HIS A 30 33.24 1.34 -30.92
C HIS A 30 32.64 2.30 -29.87
N ALA A 31 32.38 3.56 -30.25
CA ALA A 31 31.72 4.53 -29.36
C ALA A 31 30.31 4.07 -28.94
N VAL A 32 29.52 3.54 -29.90
CA VAL A 32 28.18 2.99 -29.62
C VAL A 32 28.26 1.75 -28.71
N GLU A 33 29.25 0.89 -28.90
CA GLU A 33 29.47 -0.27 -28.04
C GLU A 33 29.80 0.14 -26.59
N VAL A 34 30.66 1.14 -26.42
CA VAL A 34 31.02 1.69 -25.10
C VAL A 34 29.80 2.31 -24.41
N GLU A 35 29.01 3.13 -25.12
CA GLU A 35 27.78 3.74 -24.59
C GLU A 35 26.70 2.70 -24.27
N LEU A 36 26.52 1.67 -25.10
CA LEU A 36 25.58 0.58 -24.80
C LEU A 36 26.01 -0.21 -23.56
N ARG A 37 27.30 -0.54 -23.44
CA ARG A 37 27.83 -1.23 -22.25
C ARG A 37 27.73 -0.36 -21.01
N ALA A 38 27.89 0.96 -21.11
CA ALA A 38 27.68 1.88 -20.00
C ALA A 38 26.19 1.97 -19.61
N ALA A 39 25.29 1.99 -20.59
CA ALA A 39 23.84 1.96 -20.37
C ALA A 39 23.36 0.62 -19.76
N GLU A 40 24.01 -0.49 -20.12
CA GLU A 40 23.69 -1.84 -19.62
C GLU A 40 24.43 -2.21 -18.34
N GLY A 41 25.59 -1.63 -18.08
CA GLY A 41 26.36 -1.78 -16.84
C GLY A 41 25.60 -1.32 -15.60
N GLY A 42 24.42 -0.71 -15.76
CA GLY A 42 23.43 -0.48 -14.71
C GLY A 42 22.66 -1.73 -14.24
N SER A 43 22.78 -2.89 -14.89
CA SER A 43 22.07 -4.12 -14.48
C SER A 43 22.90 -5.03 -13.53
N ALA A 44 23.06 -4.55 -12.30
CA ALA A 44 22.93 -5.25 -11.00
C ALA A 44 23.45 -6.71 -10.77
N PRO A 45 24.41 -6.87 -9.84
CA PRO A 45 24.40 -7.93 -8.82
C PRO A 45 23.66 -7.52 -7.53
N ALA A 46 22.65 -6.63 -7.62
CA ALA A 46 21.93 -6.07 -6.47
C ALA A 46 20.78 -6.93 -5.92
N ARG A 47 20.38 -8.01 -6.62
CA ARG A 47 19.20 -8.80 -6.22
C ARG A 47 19.37 -9.51 -4.89
N TRP A 48 20.54 -10.11 -4.61
CA TRP A 48 20.74 -10.83 -3.36
C TRP A 48 20.83 -9.90 -2.16
N THR A 49 21.52 -8.76 -2.29
CA THR A 49 21.58 -7.75 -1.22
C THR A 49 20.20 -7.15 -0.95
N GLU A 50 19.39 -6.90 -1.98
CA GLU A 50 18.01 -6.44 -1.83
C GLU A 50 17.12 -7.50 -1.18
N ILE A 51 17.22 -8.77 -1.61
CA ILE A 51 16.49 -9.89 -1.00
C ILE A 51 16.89 -10.07 0.47
N ILE A 52 18.19 -10.07 0.79
CA ILE A 52 18.69 -10.17 2.16
C ILE A 52 18.23 -8.97 2.99
N GLY A 53 18.20 -7.78 2.39
CA GLY A 53 17.65 -6.57 3.03
C GLY A 53 16.17 -6.71 3.35
N PHE A 54 15.35 -7.21 2.42
CA PHE A 54 13.92 -7.45 2.64
C PHE A 54 13.66 -8.57 3.65
N VAL A 55 14.40 -9.68 3.57
CA VAL A 55 14.28 -10.79 4.52
C VAL A 55 14.71 -10.35 5.91
N GLY A 56 15.85 -9.67 6.03
CA GLY A 56 16.35 -9.13 7.30
C GLY A 56 15.39 -8.11 7.90
N GLY A 57 14.91 -7.16 7.10
CA GLY A 57 13.91 -6.18 7.54
C GLY A 57 12.59 -6.83 7.95
N GLY A 58 12.12 -7.82 7.19
CA GLY A 58 10.93 -8.60 7.52
C GLY A 58 11.07 -9.39 8.81
N LEU A 59 12.23 -10.00 9.05
CA LEU A 59 12.53 -10.74 10.28
C LEU A 59 12.60 -9.82 11.50
N VAL A 60 13.25 -8.66 11.37
CA VAL A 60 13.29 -7.63 12.44
C VAL A 60 11.88 -7.13 12.74
N PHE A 61 11.08 -6.83 11.70
CA PHE A 61 9.70 -6.41 11.86
C PHE A 61 8.85 -7.48 12.56
N ALA A 62 8.94 -8.74 12.12
CA ALA A 62 8.24 -9.86 12.74
C ALA A 62 8.66 -10.05 14.21
N GLY A 63 9.96 -9.90 14.51
CA GLY A 63 10.47 -9.95 15.88
C GLY A 63 9.92 -8.83 16.75
N VAL A 64 9.85 -7.60 16.24
CA VAL A 64 9.23 -6.46 16.96
C VAL A 64 7.74 -6.71 17.19
N VAL A 65 7.00 -7.16 16.16
CA VAL A 65 5.57 -7.47 16.30
C VAL A 65 5.35 -8.59 17.31
N ALA A 66 6.14 -9.66 17.26
CA ALA A 66 6.06 -10.77 18.20
C ALA A 66 6.39 -10.34 19.63
N LEU A 67 7.43 -9.51 19.81
CA LEU A 67 7.78 -8.95 21.12
C LEU A 67 6.67 -8.06 21.67
N VAL A 68 6.11 -7.18 20.84
CA VAL A 68 4.98 -6.32 21.22
C VAL A 68 3.78 -7.18 21.59
N ALA A 69 3.43 -8.19 20.78
CA ALA A 69 2.32 -9.09 21.08
C ALA A 69 2.53 -9.86 22.38
N ALA A 70 3.74 -10.37 22.63
CA ALA A 70 4.06 -11.14 23.82
C ALA A 70 4.08 -10.29 25.10
N SER A 71 4.51 -9.03 25.00
CA SER A 71 4.55 -8.09 26.13
C SER A 71 3.30 -7.26 26.29
N TRP A 72 2.36 -7.32 25.33
CA TRP A 72 1.21 -6.42 25.28
C TRP A 72 0.42 -6.48 26.57
N GLU A 73 0.05 -7.68 27.01
CA GLU A 73 -0.78 -7.91 28.20
C GLU A 73 -0.09 -7.48 29.50
N ASP A 74 1.24 -7.53 29.57
CA ASP A 74 2.04 -7.15 30.74
C ASP A 74 2.21 -5.63 30.88
N LEU A 75 2.03 -4.86 29.80
CA LEU A 75 2.16 -3.40 29.84
C LEU A 75 0.94 -2.75 30.48
N GLU A 76 1.17 -1.77 31.35
CA GLU A 76 0.09 -0.91 31.85
C GLU A 76 -0.56 -0.14 30.69
N GLN A 77 -1.88 0.09 30.77
CA GLN A 77 -2.64 0.83 29.75
C GLN A 77 -2.01 2.18 29.41
N VAL A 78 -1.57 2.94 30.42
CA VAL A 78 -0.89 4.24 30.24
C VAL A 78 0.37 4.11 29.40
N VAL A 79 1.15 3.05 29.61
CA VAL A 79 2.38 2.78 28.84
C VAL A 79 2.06 2.40 27.40
N ARG A 80 1.04 1.56 27.17
CA ARG A 80 0.56 1.21 25.82
C ARG A 80 0.12 2.44 25.04
N VAL A 81 -0.70 3.29 25.65
CA VAL A 81 -1.19 4.55 25.05
C VAL A 81 -0.03 5.49 24.77
N GLY A 82 0.88 5.67 25.73
CA GLY A 82 2.07 6.51 25.57
C GLY A 82 2.96 6.07 24.41
N LEU A 83 3.23 4.77 24.30
CA LEU A 83 4.02 4.19 23.22
C LEU A 83 3.38 4.40 21.86
N LEU A 84 2.09 4.05 21.71
CA LEU A 84 1.36 4.21 20.45
C LEU A 84 1.25 5.67 20.02
N THR A 85 0.98 6.57 20.98
CA THR A 85 0.93 8.01 20.71
C THR A 85 2.30 8.54 20.27
N ALA A 86 3.37 8.13 20.93
CA ALA A 86 4.73 8.50 20.53
C ALA A 86 5.06 8.03 19.10
N VAL A 87 4.73 6.78 18.77
CA VAL A 87 4.91 6.25 17.41
C VAL A 87 4.08 7.05 16.40
N ALA A 88 2.81 7.32 16.70
CA ALA A 88 1.93 8.07 15.81
C ALA A 88 2.46 9.47 15.52
N VAL A 89 2.87 10.20 16.57
CA VAL A 89 3.42 11.57 16.47
C VAL A 89 4.74 11.58 15.72
N LEU A 90 5.70 10.73 16.09
CA LEU A 90 7.02 10.68 15.45
C LEU A 90 6.91 10.29 13.97
N ALA A 91 6.09 9.28 13.66
CA ALA A 91 5.82 8.89 12.28
C ALA A 91 5.11 10.02 11.52
N GLY A 92 4.16 10.72 12.15
CA GLY A 92 3.39 11.79 11.52
C GLY A 92 4.29 12.98 11.16
N LEU A 93 5.12 13.40 12.11
CA LEU A 93 6.12 14.45 11.90
C LEU A 93 7.16 14.05 10.85
N GLY A 94 7.62 12.80 10.87
CA GLY A 94 8.53 12.28 9.84
C GLY A 94 7.88 12.25 8.44
N GLY A 95 6.60 11.87 8.36
CA GLY A 95 5.81 11.88 7.13
C GLY A 95 5.64 13.29 6.57
N LEU A 96 5.32 14.25 7.43
CA LEU A 96 5.25 15.68 7.07
C LEU A 96 6.61 16.21 6.59
N ALA A 97 7.70 15.87 7.29
CA ALA A 97 9.04 16.26 6.89
C ALA A 97 9.45 15.65 5.53
N ALA A 98 9.06 14.40 5.26
CA ALA A 98 9.30 13.72 3.99
C ALA A 98 8.47 14.31 2.84
N ALA A 99 7.20 14.64 3.09
CA ALA A 99 6.31 15.32 2.14
C ALA A 99 6.74 16.77 1.85
N GLY A 100 7.47 17.40 2.78
CA GLY A 100 8.01 18.75 2.64
C GLY A 100 6.93 19.79 2.38
N THR A 101 7.26 20.80 1.56
CA THR A 101 6.31 21.87 1.21
C THR A 101 5.25 21.43 0.19
N ARG A 102 5.15 20.14 -0.16
CA ARG A 102 4.17 19.68 -1.16
C ARG A 102 2.72 19.91 -0.74
N LEU A 103 2.47 19.91 0.57
CA LEU A 103 1.20 20.31 1.17
C LEU A 103 0.87 21.79 0.90
N LEU A 104 1.88 22.64 0.71
CA LEU A 104 1.78 24.08 0.48
C LEU A 104 1.93 24.46 -1.00
N ARG A 105 2.72 23.71 -1.77
CA ARG A 105 3.01 23.93 -3.20
C ARG A 105 2.93 22.57 -3.89
N ARG A 106 1.89 22.36 -4.71
CA ARG A 106 1.62 21.09 -5.45
C ARG A 106 2.71 20.78 -6.49
N GLY A 107 3.94 20.51 -6.03
CA GLY A 107 5.08 20.12 -6.85
C GLY A 107 5.28 18.60 -6.88
N PRO A 108 6.03 18.09 -7.89
CA PRO A 108 6.44 16.70 -7.93
C PRO A 108 7.43 16.38 -6.78
N LEU A 109 7.16 15.32 -6.03
CA LEU A 109 8.03 14.79 -4.98
C LEU A 109 8.97 13.73 -5.56
N PRO A 110 10.27 13.72 -5.15
CA PRO A 110 11.14 12.58 -5.43
C PRO A 110 10.52 11.27 -4.95
N ASP A 111 10.63 10.22 -5.77
CA ASP A 111 10.00 8.92 -5.52
C ASP A 111 10.34 8.33 -4.14
N THR A 112 11.58 8.44 -3.70
CA THR A 112 12.05 7.96 -2.40
C THR A 112 11.33 8.68 -1.24
N ARG A 113 11.24 10.01 -1.30
CA ARG A 113 10.57 10.81 -0.27
C ARG A 113 9.08 10.54 -0.21
N ARG A 114 8.44 10.35 -1.37
CA ARG A 114 7.02 9.97 -1.46
C ARG A 114 6.77 8.61 -0.81
N ARG A 115 7.62 7.61 -1.06
CA ARG A 115 7.50 6.27 -0.46
C ARG A 115 7.69 6.30 1.05
N ILE A 116 8.75 6.96 1.53
CA ILE A 116 9.02 7.10 2.98
C ILE A 116 7.86 7.82 3.66
N GLY A 117 7.42 8.96 3.12
CA GLY A 117 6.30 9.72 3.67
C GLY A 117 5.01 8.91 3.72
N GLY A 118 4.69 8.19 2.64
CA GLY A 118 3.50 7.33 2.59
C GLY A 118 3.52 6.23 3.65
N THR A 119 4.66 5.53 3.83
CA THR A 119 4.79 4.49 4.87
C THR A 119 4.66 5.08 6.28
N LEU A 120 5.27 6.25 6.52
CA LEU A 120 5.18 6.92 7.81
C LEU A 120 3.74 7.37 8.13
N PHE A 121 3.00 7.89 7.14
CA PHE A 121 1.59 8.22 7.36
C PHE A 121 0.71 7.00 7.62
N VAL A 122 0.99 5.86 6.99
CA VAL A 122 0.31 4.59 7.30
C VAL A 122 0.56 4.16 8.75
N LEU A 123 1.82 4.26 9.20
CA LEU A 123 2.17 3.98 10.59
C LEU A 123 1.46 4.94 11.55
N THR A 124 1.38 6.24 11.20
CA THR A 124 0.62 7.24 11.96
C THR A 124 -0.85 6.87 12.08
N SER A 125 -1.52 6.54 10.98
CA SER A 125 -2.96 6.21 11.03
C SER A 125 -3.23 4.99 11.89
N ILE A 126 -2.44 3.92 11.75
CA ILE A 126 -2.62 2.69 12.53
C ILE A 126 -2.33 2.94 14.01
N ALA A 127 -1.18 3.55 14.33
CA ALA A 127 -0.78 3.79 15.71
C ALA A 127 -1.72 4.76 16.44
N ALA A 128 -2.17 5.84 15.78
CA ALA A 128 -3.15 6.77 16.36
C ALA A 128 -4.49 6.09 16.63
N THR A 129 -4.94 5.25 15.71
CA THR A 129 -6.19 4.50 15.88
C THR A 129 -6.13 3.55 17.06
N MET A 130 -5.05 2.77 17.15
CA MET A 130 -4.84 1.87 18.30
C MET A 130 -4.69 2.66 19.60
N ALA A 131 -4.02 3.83 19.58
CA ALA A 131 -3.84 4.64 20.78
C ALA A 131 -5.18 5.08 21.35
N VAL A 132 -6.08 5.57 20.48
CA VAL A 132 -7.43 5.98 20.89
C VAL A 132 -8.28 4.78 21.32
N GLY A 133 -8.18 3.66 20.62
CA GLY A 133 -8.88 2.43 21.01
C GLY A 133 -8.48 1.93 22.40
N VAL A 134 -7.20 1.98 22.74
CA VAL A 134 -6.69 1.58 24.07
C VAL A 134 -6.98 2.64 25.13
N ALA A 135 -6.88 3.93 24.80
CA ALA A 135 -7.03 5.01 25.77
C ALA A 135 -8.47 5.21 26.24
N LEU A 136 -9.43 5.03 25.33
CA LEU A 136 -10.83 5.32 25.62
C LEU A 136 -11.61 4.08 26.08
N GLU A 137 -11.08 2.87 25.87
CA GLU A 137 -11.80 1.61 26.03
C GLU A 137 -13.28 1.74 25.62
N PRO A 138 -13.53 2.26 24.40
CA PRO A 138 -14.87 2.71 24.07
C PRO A 138 -15.80 1.51 23.90
N GLU A 139 -17.05 1.67 24.32
CA GLU A 139 -18.12 0.70 24.06
C GLU A 139 -18.29 0.42 22.55
N SER A 140 -17.87 1.36 21.70
CA SER A 140 -17.90 1.29 20.24
C SER A 140 -16.52 1.52 19.62
N THR A 141 -16.19 0.73 18.60
CA THR A 141 -14.94 0.89 17.83
C THR A 141 -15.03 1.92 16.70
N THR A 142 -16.19 2.57 16.50
CA THR A 142 -16.43 3.52 15.40
C THR A 142 -15.55 4.76 15.47
N GLY A 143 -15.41 5.35 16.65
CA GLY A 143 -14.58 6.55 16.85
C GLY A 143 -13.12 6.32 16.42
N PRO A 144 -12.43 5.30 16.98
CA PRO A 144 -11.11 4.90 16.52
C PRO A 144 -11.03 4.60 15.02
N ALA A 145 -11.95 3.80 14.48
CA ALA A 145 -11.92 3.39 13.08
C ALA A 145 -12.05 4.59 12.12
N LEU A 146 -12.95 5.53 12.41
CA LEU A 146 -13.12 6.77 11.64
C LEU A 146 -11.89 7.68 11.72
N LEU A 147 -11.29 7.84 12.91
CA LEU A 147 -10.05 8.60 13.07
C LEU A 147 -8.94 8.01 12.18
N GLY A 148 -8.77 6.69 12.23
CA GLY A 148 -7.81 5.98 11.39
C GLY A 148 -8.02 6.24 9.92
N LEU A 149 -9.26 6.08 9.45
CA LEU A 149 -9.62 6.31 8.06
C LEU A 149 -9.32 7.75 7.62
N VAL A 150 -9.69 8.74 8.44
CA VAL A 150 -9.40 10.16 8.16
C VAL A 150 -7.89 10.39 8.05
N LEU A 151 -7.10 9.89 9.00
CA LEU A 151 -5.64 10.04 8.98
C LEU A 151 -5.02 9.34 7.76
N ALA A 152 -5.51 8.17 7.38
CA ALA A 152 -5.03 7.45 6.21
C ALA A 152 -5.34 8.20 4.91
N LEU A 153 -6.55 8.76 4.78
CA LEU A 153 -6.94 9.58 3.62
C LEU A 153 -6.10 10.85 3.51
N LEU A 154 -5.87 11.55 4.63
CA LEU A 154 -4.98 12.73 4.68
C LEU A 154 -3.54 12.37 4.33
N GLY A 155 -3.04 11.26 4.87
CA GLY A 155 -1.71 10.74 4.58
C GLY A 155 -1.53 10.36 3.11
N TYR A 156 -2.53 9.67 2.53
CA TYR A 156 -2.55 9.32 1.11
C TYR A 156 -2.61 10.57 0.23
N ALA A 157 -3.41 11.58 0.60
CA ALA A 157 -3.47 12.85 -0.12
C ALA A 157 -2.13 13.59 -0.11
N ALA A 158 -1.40 13.56 1.01
CA ALA A 158 -0.08 14.17 1.14
C ALA A 158 0.99 13.40 0.32
N ALA A 159 0.99 12.07 0.40
CA ALA A 159 1.93 11.17 -0.27
C ALA A 159 1.23 9.95 -0.89
N PRO A 160 0.69 10.08 -2.13
CA PRO A 160 -0.02 8.99 -2.79
C PRO A 160 0.91 7.80 -3.05
N THR A 161 0.66 6.71 -2.35
CA THR A 161 1.42 5.45 -2.44
C THR A 161 0.45 4.27 -2.52
N ALA A 162 0.88 3.15 -3.12
CA ALA A 162 0.04 1.95 -3.19
C ALA A 162 -0.32 1.43 -1.79
N ILE A 163 0.65 1.39 -0.87
CA ILE A 163 0.43 0.96 0.52
C ILE A 163 -0.57 1.89 1.23
N GLY A 164 -0.42 3.21 1.09
CA GLY A 164 -1.39 4.16 1.67
C GLY A 164 -2.82 3.95 1.14
N LEU A 165 -2.98 3.59 -0.13
CA LEU A 165 -4.29 3.28 -0.70
C LEU A 165 -4.89 2.00 -0.11
N LEU A 166 -4.06 0.96 0.06
CA LEU A 166 -4.48 -0.29 0.71
C LEU A 166 -4.89 -0.04 2.17
N THR A 167 -4.16 0.81 2.88
CA THR A 167 -4.51 1.22 4.25
C THR A 167 -5.83 1.99 4.29
N CYS A 168 -6.07 2.91 3.34
CA CYS A 168 -7.38 3.56 3.22
C CYS A 168 -8.50 2.54 2.99
N GLY A 169 -8.28 1.55 2.12
CA GLY A 169 -9.23 0.47 1.89
C GLY A 169 -9.53 -0.33 3.17
N GLY A 170 -8.49 -0.86 3.82
CA GLY A 170 -8.65 -1.65 5.05
C GLY A 170 -9.35 -0.90 6.18
N LEU A 171 -8.98 0.37 6.40
CA LEU A 171 -9.64 1.21 7.40
C LEU A 171 -11.06 1.62 6.99
N SER A 172 -11.37 1.69 5.69
CA SER A 172 -12.75 1.88 5.23
C SER A 172 -13.62 0.67 5.56
N ALA A 173 -13.09 -0.54 5.35
CA ALA A 173 -13.80 -1.78 5.68
C ALA A 173 -14.05 -1.89 7.19
N TRP A 174 -13.03 -1.59 7.99
CA TRP A 174 -13.18 -1.62 9.45
C TRP A 174 -14.15 -0.54 9.95
N ALA A 175 -14.03 0.71 9.46
CA ALA A 175 -14.98 1.76 9.82
C ALA A 175 -16.41 1.42 9.40
N LEU A 176 -16.59 0.80 8.23
CA LEU A 176 -17.90 0.33 7.79
C LEU A 176 -18.46 -0.73 8.73
N TRP A 177 -17.66 -1.74 9.09
CA TRP A 177 -18.04 -2.76 10.06
C TRP A 177 -18.49 -2.13 11.38
N SER A 178 -17.65 -1.29 11.99
CA SER A 178 -17.93 -0.66 13.28
C SER A 178 -19.21 0.18 13.26
N VAL A 179 -19.43 0.97 12.19
CA VAL A 179 -20.65 1.79 12.06
C VAL A 179 -21.90 0.92 11.95
N LEU A 180 -21.84 -0.18 11.22
CA LEU A 180 -22.99 -1.08 11.08
C LEU A 180 -23.27 -1.88 12.35
N GLU A 181 -22.23 -2.25 13.10
CA GLU A 181 -22.33 -2.88 14.41
C GLU A 181 -23.01 -1.94 15.42
N ASP A 182 -22.58 -0.67 15.49
CA ASP A 182 -23.18 0.34 16.36
C ASP A 182 -24.66 0.63 16.06
N LEU A 183 -25.07 0.46 14.79
CA LEU A 183 -26.44 0.63 14.34
C LEU A 183 -27.28 -0.65 14.52
N ASP A 184 -26.71 -1.71 15.08
CA ASP A 184 -27.33 -3.03 15.26
C ASP A 184 -27.85 -3.64 13.93
N LEU A 185 -27.21 -3.28 12.81
CA LEU A 185 -27.63 -3.71 11.47
C LEU A 185 -27.05 -5.06 11.06
N ILE A 186 -26.01 -5.54 11.75
CA ILE A 186 -25.27 -6.76 11.40
C ILE A 186 -25.27 -7.81 12.51
N SER A 187 -26.10 -7.62 13.54
CA SER A 187 -26.20 -8.54 14.68
C SER A 187 -26.82 -9.89 14.32
N ASN A 188 -27.72 -9.92 13.33
CA ASN A 188 -28.46 -11.12 12.96
C ASN A 188 -28.37 -11.49 11.46
N GLU A 189 -27.96 -10.55 10.59
CA GLU A 189 -27.94 -10.74 9.14
C GLU A 189 -26.68 -10.12 8.53
N MET A 190 -26.04 -10.83 7.60
CA MET A 190 -24.94 -10.36 6.75
C MET A 190 -25.42 -9.54 5.56
N LEU A 191 -26.70 -9.59 5.19
CA LEU A 191 -27.25 -8.84 4.05
C LEU A 191 -26.93 -7.33 4.11
N PRO A 192 -27.17 -6.59 5.21
CA PRO A 192 -26.84 -5.16 5.28
C PRO A 192 -25.34 -4.89 5.12
N TYR A 193 -24.51 -5.76 5.68
CA TYR A 193 -23.06 -5.69 5.53
C TYR A 193 -22.61 -5.91 4.08
N GLY A 194 -23.19 -6.91 3.40
CA GLY A 194 -22.91 -7.20 2.00
C GLY A 194 -23.24 -6.04 1.07
N LEU A 195 -24.46 -5.51 1.19
CA LEU A 195 -24.91 -4.36 0.38
C LEU A 195 -24.05 -3.12 0.63
N ALA A 196 -23.73 -2.83 1.89
CA ALA A 196 -22.90 -1.68 2.23
C ALA A 196 -21.45 -1.86 1.74
N THR A 197 -20.90 -3.06 1.81
CA THR A 197 -19.56 -3.37 1.30
C THR A 197 -19.52 -3.31 -0.23
N LEU A 198 -20.57 -3.76 -0.91
CA LEU A 198 -20.74 -3.60 -2.36
C LEU A 198 -20.78 -2.11 -2.75
N ALA A 199 -21.59 -1.31 -2.05
CA ALA A 199 -21.67 0.13 -2.26
C ALA A 199 -20.31 0.82 -2.02
N LEU A 200 -19.57 0.41 -0.98
CA LEU A 200 -18.22 0.88 -0.70
C LEU A 200 -17.24 0.52 -1.84
N GLY A 201 -17.36 -0.68 -2.41
CA GLY A 201 -16.58 -1.09 -3.58
C GLY A 201 -16.86 -0.22 -4.81
N LEU A 202 -18.13 0.05 -5.11
CA LEU A 202 -18.52 0.95 -6.20
C LEU A 202 -18.00 2.38 -5.99
N LEU A 203 -18.08 2.89 -4.76
CA LEU A 203 -17.55 4.20 -4.38
C LEU A 203 -16.02 4.25 -4.59
N TRP A 204 -15.29 3.25 -4.10
CA TRP A 204 -13.85 3.14 -4.34
C TRP A 204 -13.52 3.03 -5.82
N GLY A 205 -14.34 2.33 -6.61
CA GLY A 205 -14.21 2.25 -8.06
C GLY A 205 -14.30 3.63 -8.73
N ALA A 206 -15.33 4.40 -8.39
CA ALA A 206 -15.51 5.76 -8.91
C ALA A 206 -14.37 6.70 -8.51
N VAL A 207 -13.90 6.61 -7.26
CA VAL A 207 -12.77 7.41 -6.76
C VAL A 207 -11.47 6.99 -7.45
N ALA A 208 -11.22 5.69 -7.61
CA ALA A 208 -9.99 5.14 -8.17
C ALA A 208 -9.71 5.67 -9.60
N LEU A 209 -10.75 5.93 -10.39
CA LEU A 209 -10.62 6.53 -11.73
C LEU A 209 -9.97 7.91 -11.74
N ARG A 210 -9.94 8.61 -10.60
CA ARG A 210 -9.33 9.94 -10.43
C ARG A 210 -7.99 9.91 -9.69
N LEU A 211 -7.55 8.74 -9.21
CA LEU A 211 -6.35 8.61 -8.40
C LEU A 211 -5.09 8.34 -9.25
N PRO A 212 -3.90 8.79 -8.81
CA PRO A 212 -2.64 8.48 -9.49
C PRO A 212 -2.35 6.96 -9.60
N ASN A 213 -2.85 6.18 -8.63
CA ASN A 213 -2.66 4.73 -8.54
C ASN A 213 -3.94 3.97 -8.92
N GLN A 214 -4.52 4.30 -10.08
CA GLN A 214 -5.81 3.78 -10.54
C GLN A 214 -5.92 2.25 -10.46
N ARG A 215 -4.90 1.50 -10.92
CA ARG A 215 -4.93 0.03 -10.92
C ARG A 215 -5.08 -0.55 -9.51
N THR A 216 -4.32 -0.03 -8.54
CA THR A 216 -4.43 -0.47 -7.14
C THR A 216 -5.79 -0.12 -6.56
N GLY A 217 -6.32 1.05 -6.88
CA GLY A 217 -7.66 1.46 -6.44
C GLY A 217 -8.77 0.58 -7.02
N LEU A 218 -8.65 0.20 -8.30
CA LEU A 218 -9.60 -0.71 -8.93
C LEU A 218 -9.54 -2.13 -8.35
N VAL A 219 -8.35 -2.61 -7.93
CA VAL A 219 -8.24 -3.88 -7.21
C VAL A 219 -8.95 -3.81 -5.86
N VAL A 220 -8.75 -2.74 -5.08
CA VAL A 220 -9.47 -2.53 -3.81
C VAL A 220 -10.98 -2.48 -4.04
N ALA A 221 -11.42 -1.73 -5.04
CA ALA A 221 -12.83 -1.61 -5.42
C ALA A 221 -13.44 -2.98 -5.81
N ALA A 222 -12.74 -3.74 -6.66
CA ALA A 222 -13.18 -5.05 -7.10
C ALA A 222 -13.25 -6.05 -5.95
N SER A 223 -12.28 -6.04 -5.02
CA SER A 223 -12.30 -6.88 -3.83
C SER A 223 -13.52 -6.59 -2.95
N PHE A 224 -13.83 -5.32 -2.71
CA PHE A 224 -15.03 -4.95 -1.94
C PHE A 224 -16.32 -5.27 -2.66
N ALA A 225 -16.40 -5.01 -3.97
CA ALA A 225 -17.59 -5.34 -4.74
C ALA A 225 -17.86 -6.84 -4.76
N LEU A 226 -16.83 -7.65 -5.02
CA LEU A 226 -16.93 -9.11 -5.04
C LEU A 226 -17.32 -9.67 -3.67
N PHE A 227 -16.62 -9.22 -2.62
CA PHE A 227 -16.92 -9.68 -1.26
C PHE A 227 -18.31 -9.24 -0.80
N GLY A 228 -18.71 -8.01 -1.10
CA GLY A 228 -20.04 -7.48 -0.76
C GLY A 228 -21.18 -8.20 -1.48
N ALA A 229 -21.01 -8.54 -2.75
CA ALA A 229 -21.98 -9.34 -3.51
C ALA A 229 -22.12 -10.77 -2.95
N GLN A 230 -21.02 -11.35 -2.44
CA GLN A 230 -21.02 -12.70 -1.87
C GLN A 230 -21.45 -12.78 -0.40
N ALA A 231 -21.36 -11.69 0.36
CA ALA A 231 -21.63 -11.73 1.80
C ALA A 231 -23.05 -12.22 2.18
N PRO A 232 -24.13 -11.95 1.42
CA PRO A 232 -25.45 -12.49 1.73
C PRO A 232 -25.54 -14.03 1.68
N LEU A 233 -24.59 -14.72 1.02
CA LEU A 233 -24.53 -16.19 1.03
C LEU A 233 -24.22 -16.76 2.41
N PHE A 234 -23.64 -15.96 3.32
CA PHE A 234 -23.36 -16.39 4.69
C PHE A 234 -24.62 -16.52 5.56
N ASP A 235 -25.74 -15.91 5.15
CA ASP A 235 -27.05 -16.01 5.82
C ASP A 235 -27.88 -17.24 5.36
N GLY A 236 -27.31 -18.12 4.52
CA GLY A 236 -27.96 -19.32 4.03
C GLY A 236 -28.78 -19.12 2.74
N GLU A 237 -29.63 -20.11 2.41
CA GLU A 237 -30.33 -20.15 1.10
C GLU A 237 -31.36 -19.02 0.90
N SER A 238 -31.79 -18.34 1.96
CA SER A 238 -32.78 -17.25 1.93
C SER A 238 -32.40 -16.10 0.99
N TYR A 239 -31.10 -15.85 0.81
CA TYR A 239 -30.57 -14.76 -0.02
C TYR A 239 -29.73 -15.23 -1.22
N ALA A 240 -29.66 -16.54 -1.46
CA ALA A 240 -28.94 -17.12 -2.60
C ALA A 240 -29.34 -16.53 -3.97
N PRO A 241 -30.63 -16.36 -4.33
CA PRO A 241 -30.99 -15.80 -5.63
C PRO A 241 -30.56 -14.33 -5.80
N LEU A 242 -30.51 -13.56 -4.71
CA LEU A 242 -30.07 -12.17 -4.73
C LEU A 242 -28.54 -12.07 -4.86
N ALA A 243 -27.79 -12.93 -4.17
CA ALA A 243 -26.34 -13.01 -4.30
C ALA A 243 -25.88 -13.45 -5.70
N TYR A 244 -26.64 -14.30 -6.40
CA TYR A 244 -26.33 -14.68 -7.79
C TYR A 244 -26.71 -13.60 -8.82
N ALA A 245 -27.56 -12.65 -8.46
CA ALA A 245 -28.00 -11.58 -9.35
C ALA A 245 -27.09 -10.33 -9.29
N LEU A 246 -26.28 -10.19 -8.24
CA LEU A 246 -25.32 -9.11 -8.01
C LEU A 246 -23.93 -9.45 -8.57
#